data_AF-X0Y3Q2-F1
#
_entry.id   AF-X0Y3Q2-F1
#
_cell.length_a   1.000
_cell.length_b   1.000
_cell.length_c   1.000
_cell.angle_alpha   90.00
_cell.angle_beta   90.00
_cell.angle_gamma   90.00
#
_symmetry.space_group_name_H-M   'P 1'
#
loop_
_entity.id
_entity.type
_entity.pdbx_description
1 polymer ?
#
loop_
_entity_poly.entity_id
_entity_poly.type
_entity_poly.pdbx_seq_one_letter_code
_entity_poly.pdbx_strand_id
1 'polypeptide(L)'
;LHKNYVRMISKSRDAQKIKRLKNEFYGRVSSVLKQIDKNLFFLEESRKVMKKYPDIKEVPTVVIFGFPNVGKTTLLNKLTGAK
;
A
#
# COMPACT_ATOMS: atom_id res chain seq x y z
N LEU A 1 -4.26 -22.38 9.21
CA LEU A 1 -2.90 -22.43 9.80
C LEU A 1 -2.92 -22.16 11.32
N HIS A 2 -3.29 -20.94 11.75
CA HIS A 2 -3.25 -20.50 13.16
C HIS A 2 -3.99 -21.42 14.15
N LYS A 3 -5.27 -21.74 13.90
CA LYS A 3 -6.09 -22.59 14.79
C LYS A 3 -5.46 -23.97 15.08
N ASN A 4 -4.74 -24.55 14.11
CA ASN A 4 -4.09 -25.86 14.29
C ASN A 4 -2.84 -25.76 15.18
N TYR A 5 -2.00 -24.74 14.99
CA TYR A 5 -0.83 -24.52 15.85
C TYR A 5 -1.24 -24.20 17.29
N VAL A 6 -2.27 -23.37 17.49
CA VAL A 6 -2.83 -23.09 18.82
C VAL A 6 -3.32 -24.36 19.51
N ARG A 7 -4.02 -25.24 18.76
CA ARG A 7 -4.49 -26.54 19.28
C ARG A 7 -3.35 -27.50 19.62
N MET A 8 -2.28 -27.53 18.81
CA MET A 8 -1.12 -28.39 19.08
C MET A 8 -0.28 -27.90 20.25
N ILE A 9 -0.10 -26.58 20.38
CA ILE A 9 0.62 -25.96 21.49
C ILE A 9 -0.15 -26.16 22.81
N SER A 10 -1.45 -25.88 22.83
CA SER A 10 -2.29 -26.05 24.04
C SER A 10 -2.37 -27.49 24.54
N LYS A 11 -2.22 -28.49 23.66
CA LYS A 11 -2.20 -29.91 24.04
C LYS A 11 -0.82 -30.43 24.44
N SER A 12 0.25 -29.68 24.19
CA SER A 12 1.62 -30.12 24.47
C SER A 12 2.00 -29.80 25.91
N ARG A 13 2.62 -30.75 26.61
CA ARG A 13 3.22 -30.54 27.95
C ARG A 13 4.74 -30.40 27.92
N ASP A 14 5.35 -30.61 26.75
CA ASP A 14 6.79 -30.50 26.53
C ASP A 14 7.15 -29.09 26.00
N ALA A 15 7.98 -28.38 26.76
CA ALA A 15 8.47 -27.05 26.44
C ALA A 15 9.28 -26.99 25.13
N GLN A 16 10.07 -28.03 24.82
CA GLN A 16 10.87 -28.07 23.59
C GLN A 16 9.96 -28.19 22.37
N LYS A 17 8.94 -29.05 22.46
CA LYS A 17 7.92 -29.20 21.42
C LYS A 17 7.12 -27.92 21.21
N ILE A 18 6.75 -27.20 22.27
CA ILE A 18 6.06 -25.90 22.17
C ILE A 18 6.95 -24.89 21.43
N LYS A 19 8.23 -24.79 21.79
CA LYS A 19 9.18 -23.88 21.14
C LYS A 19 9.34 -24.18 19.64
N ARG A 20 9.43 -25.47 19.28
CA ARG A 20 9.51 -25.90 17.87
C ARG A 20 8.27 -25.50 17.08
N LEU A 21 7.07 -25.79 17.61
CA LEU A 21 5.80 -25.46 16.96
C LEU A 21 5.62 -23.94 16.78
N LYS A 22 6.03 -23.15 17.77
CA LYS A 22 6.05 -21.69 17.68
C LYS A 22 6.94 -21.22 16.52
N ASN A 23 8.19 -21.68 16.46
CA ASN A 23 9.14 -21.28 15.43
C ASN A 23 8.64 -21.68 14.02
N GLU A 24 8.06 -22.86 13.90
CA GLU A 24 7.48 -23.34 12.63
C GLU A 24 6.33 -22.45 12.15
N PHE A 25 5.42 -22.06 13.05
CA PHE A 25 4.34 -21.14 12.74
C PHE A 25 4.87 -19.79 12.25
N TYR A 26 5.81 -19.18 12.98
CA TYR A 26 6.42 -17.90 12.57
C TYR A 26 7.18 -18.01 11.25
N GLY A 27 7.87 -19.13 11.01
CA GLY A 27 8.53 -19.40 9.75
C GLY A 27 7.54 -19.41 8.58
N ARG A 28 6.42 -20.12 8.71
CA ARG A 28 5.37 -20.15 7.68
C ARG A 28 4.75 -18.78 7.44
N VAL A 29 4.48 -18.01 8.50
CA VAL A 29 3.97 -16.63 8.38
C VAL A 29 4.99 -15.77 7.63
N SER A 30 6.27 -15.83 8.00
CA SER A 30 7.32 -15.08 7.32
C SER A 30 7.46 -15.48 5.85
N SER A 31 7.38 -16.77 5.51
CA SER A 31 7.39 -17.23 4.12
C SER A 31 6.25 -16.65 3.31
N VAL A 32 5.02 -16.64 3.86
CA VAL A 32 3.86 -16.05 3.17
C VAL A 32 4.04 -14.54 2.99
N LEU A 33 4.51 -13.83 4.03
CA LEU A 33 4.78 -12.38 3.91
C LEU A 33 5.85 -12.08 2.85
N LYS A 34 6.94 -12.85 2.82
CA LYS A 34 8.01 -12.71 1.82
C LYS A 34 7.51 -12.96 0.40
N GLN A 35 6.55 -13.86 0.21
CA GLN A 35 5.96 -14.11 -1.12
C GLN A 35 5.16 -12.91 -1.64
N ILE A 36 4.52 -12.14 -0.75
CA ILE A 36 3.70 -10.97 -1.13
C ILE A 36 4.40 -9.62 -0.96
N ASP A 37 5.62 -9.59 -0.42
CA ASP A 37 6.39 -8.39 -0.07
C ASP A 37 6.48 -7.38 -1.22
N LYS A 38 6.80 -7.85 -2.43
CA LYS A 38 6.87 -7.00 -3.64
C LYS A 38 5.53 -6.33 -3.97
N ASN A 39 4.42 -7.02 -3.77
CA ASN A 39 3.08 -6.48 -4.03
C ASN A 39 2.73 -5.41 -2.99
N LEU A 40 3.09 -5.63 -1.73
CA LEU A 40 2.89 -4.63 -0.67
C LEU A 40 3.70 -3.36 -0.94
N PHE A 41 4.95 -3.52 -1.39
CA PHE A 41 5.77 -2.38 -1.79
C PHE A 41 5.16 -1.62 -2.98
N PHE A 42 4.70 -2.33 -4.00
CA PHE A 42 4.01 -1.72 -5.14
C PHE A 42 2.76 -0.94 -4.72
N LEU A 43 1.96 -1.49 -3.80
CA LEU A 43 0.77 -0.82 -3.29
C LEU A 43 1.12 0.46 -2.51
N GLU A 44 2.19 0.44 -1.72
CA GLU A 44 2.63 1.63 -0.97
C GLU A 44 3.13 2.74 -1.89
N GLU A 45 3.92 2.41 -2.91
CA GLU A 45 4.37 3.40 -3.90
C GLU A 45 3.18 3.96 -4.70
N SER A 46 2.26 3.09 -5.12
CA SER A 46 1.02 3.52 -5.79
C SER A 46 0.20 4.46 -4.90
N ARG A 47 0.06 4.15 -3.61
CA ARG A 47 -0.64 4.98 -2.62
C ARG A 47 0.01 6.36 -2.48
N LYS A 48 1.35 6.44 -2.45
CA LYS A 48 2.08 7.72 -2.39
C LYS A 48 1.83 8.59 -3.63
N VAL A 49 1.76 7.98 -4.81
CA VAL A 49 1.44 8.70 -6.07
C VAL A 49 0.00 9.22 -6.03
N MET A 50 -0.97 8.36 -5.72
CA MET A 50 -2.39 8.73 -5.69
C MET A 50 -2.67 9.85 -4.68
N LYS A 51 -1.96 9.87 -3.55
CA LYS A 51 -2.09 10.95 -2.55
C LYS A 51 -1.76 12.35 -3.10
N LYS A 52 -0.95 12.45 -4.16
CA LYS A 52 -0.60 13.73 -4.79
C LYS A 52 -1.64 14.21 -5.80
N TYR A 53 -2.58 13.35 -6.18
CA TYR A 53 -3.59 13.74 -7.17
C TYR A 53 -4.53 14.78 -6.57
N PRO A 54 -4.92 15.80 -7.36
CA PRO A 54 -5.92 16.76 -6.91
C PRO A 54 -7.28 16.08 -6.76
N ASP A 55 -8.07 16.57 -5.81
CA ASP A 55 -9.47 16.16 -5.65
C ASP A 55 -10.32 16.82 -6.75
N ILE A 56 -10.99 16.01 -7.57
CA ILE A 56 -11.83 16.48 -8.69
C ILE A 56 -13.28 16.46 -8.21
N LYS A 57 -13.89 17.65 -8.15
CA LYS A 57 -15.30 17.81 -7.78
C LYS A 57 -16.18 17.86 -9.02
N GLU A 58 -17.43 17.41 -8.89
CA GLU A 58 -18.45 17.51 -9.94
C GLU A 58 -18.99 18.95 -10.04
N VAL A 59 -18.14 19.89 -10.46
CA VAL A 59 -18.48 21.30 -10.69
C VAL A 59 -18.26 21.66 -12.16
N PRO A 60 -18.93 22.70 -12.69
CA PRO A 60 -18.63 23.21 -14.04
C PRO A 60 -17.13 23.44 -14.21
N THR A 61 -16.52 22.70 -15.14
CA THR A 61 -15.06 22.62 -15.29
C THR A 61 -14.65 23.09 -16.69
N VAL A 62 -13.64 23.95 -16.77
CA VAL A 62 -13.04 24.42 -18.02
C VAL A 62 -11.69 23.74 -18.22
N VAL A 63 -11.46 23.18 -19.42
CA VAL A 63 -10.19 22.53 -19.78
C VAL A 63 -9.32 23.49 -20.60
N ILE A 64 -8.07 23.66 -20.18
CA ILE A 64 -7.05 24.41 -20.95
C ILE A 64 -6.14 23.41 -21.68
N PHE A 65 -6.17 23.37 -23.01
CA PHE A 65 -5.38 22.46 -23.83
C PHE A 65 -4.59 23.22 -24.91
N GLY A 66 -3.57 22.57 -25.49
CA GLY A 66 -2.72 23.15 -26.55
C GLY A 66 -1.29 22.61 -26.54
N PHE A 67 -0.51 22.94 -27.58
CA PHE A 67 0.88 22.47 -27.76
C PHE A 67 1.78 22.73 -26.54
N PRO A 68 2.84 21.93 -26.31
CA PRO A 68 3.83 22.22 -25.27
C PRO A 68 4.33 23.67 -25.32
N ASN A 69 4.61 24.26 -24.15
CA ASN A 69 5.22 25.59 -24.02
C ASN A 69 4.43 26.82 -24.57
N VAL A 70 3.17 26.68 -24.99
CA VAL A 70 2.34 27.82 -25.45
C VAL A 70 1.78 28.74 -24.35
N GLY A 71 2.29 28.64 -23.11
CA GLY A 71 1.87 29.53 -22.01
C GLY A 71 0.60 29.12 -21.25
N LYS A 72 0.14 27.87 -21.38
CA LYS A 72 -1.04 27.33 -20.66
C LYS A 72 -0.95 27.53 -19.14
N THR A 73 0.19 27.18 -18.53
CA THR A 73 0.44 27.36 -17.09
C THR A 73 0.46 28.84 -16.72
N THR A 74 1.05 29.70 -17.56
CA THR A 74 1.07 31.15 -17.35
C THR A 74 -0.34 31.73 -17.34
N LEU A 75 -1.22 31.27 -18.24
CA LEU A 75 -2.63 31.68 -18.26
C LEU A 75 -3.35 31.22 -16.99
N LEU A 76 -3.19 29.96 -16.60
CA LEU A 76 -3.78 29.42 -15.37
C LEU A 76 -3.38 30.25 -14.14
N ASN A 77 -2.08 30.52 -13.98
CA ASN A 77 -1.55 31.28 -12.85
C ASN A 77 -2.09 32.73 -12.82
N LYS A 78 -2.27 33.36 -13.99
CA LYS A 78 -2.89 34.70 -14.08
C LYS A 78 -4.38 34.70 -13.72
N LEU A 79 -5.11 33.63 -14.05
CA LEU A 79 -6.56 33.52 -13.80
C LEU A 79 -6.88 33.14 -12.35
N THR A 80 -6.09 32.25 -11.74
CA THR A 80 -6.40 31.67 -10.42
C THR A 80 -5.50 32.19 -9.31
N GLY A 81 -4.40 32.87 -9.63
CA GLY A 81 -3.38 33.24 -8.65
C GLY A 81 -2.59 32.04 -8.10
N ALA A 82 -2.81 30.84 -8.63
CA ALA A 82 -2.03 29.66 -8.29
C ALA A 82 -0.56 29.88 -8.70
N LYS A 83 0.37 29.47 -7.82
CA LYS A 83 1.81 29.40 -8.12
C LYS A 83 2.21 27.96 -8.36
#